data_AF-L9MBU6-F1
#
_entry.id   AF-L9MBU6-F1
#
_cell.length_a   1.000
_cell.length_b   1.000
_cell.length_c   1.000
_cell.angle_alpha   90.00
_cell.angle_beta   90.00
_cell.angle_gamma   90.00
#
_symmetry.space_group_name_H-M   'P 1'
#
loop_
_entity.id
_entity.type
_entity.pdbx_description
1 polymer ?
#
loop_
_entity_poly.entity_id
_entity_poly.type
_entity_poly.pdbx_seq_one_letter_code
_entity_poly.pdbx_strand_id
1 'polypeptide(L)'
;GKDGEPTHNFTPGYELHAKYTIFAEGCRGHLGKRLIAKYNLDQDADPQHYGIGIKELWEIDPAKHKPGLVMHGSGWPLAETG
;
A
#
# COMPACT_ATOMS: atom_id res chain seq x y z
N GLY A 1 -0.06 2.80 -26.74
CA GLY A 1 -1.14 3.75 -27.01
C GLY A 1 -2.33 3.34 -26.17
N LYS A 2 -3.43 4.11 -26.16
CA LYS A 2 -4.67 3.68 -25.45
C LYS A 2 -5.15 2.29 -25.89
N ASP A 3 -4.80 1.88 -27.12
CA ASP A 3 -5.15 0.60 -27.72
C ASP A 3 -4.07 -0.49 -27.56
N GLY A 4 -3.05 -0.26 -26.72
CA GLY A 4 -1.95 -1.21 -26.49
C GLY A 4 -0.75 -1.07 -27.43
N GLU A 5 -0.92 -0.48 -28.62
CA GLU A 5 0.15 -0.38 -29.63
C GLU A 5 1.22 0.68 -29.31
N PRO A 6 2.53 0.42 -29.53
CA PRO A 6 3.59 1.40 -29.33
C PRO A 6 3.34 2.71 -30.09
N THR A 7 3.52 3.85 -29.42
CA THR A 7 3.44 5.16 -30.08
C THR A 7 4.81 5.60 -30.56
N HIS A 8 4.90 6.71 -31.30
CA HIS A 8 6.17 7.32 -31.70
C HIS A 8 7.07 7.71 -30.50
N ASN A 9 6.49 7.85 -29.29
CA ASN A 9 7.21 8.14 -28.04
C ASN A 9 7.48 6.88 -27.20
N PHE A 10 7.18 5.69 -27.71
CA PHE A 10 7.44 4.46 -26.96
C PHE A 10 8.94 4.29 -26.72
N THR A 11 9.28 3.95 -25.48
CA THR A 11 10.63 3.55 -25.09
C THR A 11 10.50 2.26 -24.27
N PRO A 12 11.32 1.23 -24.53
CA PRO A 12 11.32 0.01 -23.72
C PRO A 12 11.71 0.31 -22.27
N GLY A 13 11.28 -0.54 -21.35
CA GLY A 13 11.70 -0.47 -19.95
C GLY A 13 13.17 -0.83 -19.75
N TYR A 14 13.68 -0.58 -18.55
CA TYR A 14 15.05 -0.92 -18.15
C TYR A 14 15.11 -2.31 -17.50
N GLU A 15 16.24 -2.98 -17.70
CA GLU A 15 16.60 -4.18 -16.97
C GLU A 15 17.70 -3.84 -15.96
N LEU A 16 17.43 -4.02 -14.67
CA LEU A 16 18.36 -3.72 -13.59
C LEU A 16 18.89 -5.04 -13.01
N HIS A 17 20.19 -5.26 -13.17
CA HIS A 17 20.87 -6.46 -12.68
C HIS A 17 21.59 -6.15 -11.37
N ALA A 18 21.36 -6.97 -10.35
CA ALA A 18 22.03 -6.85 -9.06
C ALA A 18 22.34 -8.25 -8.50
N LYS A 19 23.36 -8.35 -7.65
CA LYS A 19 23.65 -9.59 -6.91
C LYS A 19 22.50 -9.97 -5.97
N TYR A 20 21.84 -8.96 -5.40
CA TYR A 20 20.68 -9.10 -4.52
C TYR A 20 19.70 -7.97 -4.81
N THR A 21 18.41 -8.30 -4.82
CA THR A 21 17.32 -7.33 -4.97
C THR A 21 16.42 -7.42 -3.75
N ILE A 22 16.28 -6.31 -3.04
CA ILE A 22 15.40 -6.20 -1.87
C ILE A 22 14.07 -5.61 -2.34
N PHE A 23 12.97 -6.29 -2.03
CA PHE A 23 11.61 -5.83 -2.35
C PHE A 23 11.00 -5.13 -1.14
N ALA A 24 10.66 -3.84 -1.29
CA ALA A 24 10.17 -2.98 -0.21
C ALA A 24 8.97 -2.12 -0.64
N GLU A 25 8.03 -2.70 -1.39
CA GLU A 25 6.82 -2.01 -1.90
C GLU A 25 5.84 -1.60 -0.78
N GLY A 26 5.98 -2.15 0.43
CA GLY A 26 5.06 -1.93 1.54
C GLY A 26 3.81 -2.82 1.47
N CYS A 27 2.70 -2.32 2.02
CA CYS A 27 1.47 -3.08 2.17
C CYS A 27 0.90 -3.50 0.80
N ARG A 28 0.70 -4.82 0.60
CA ARG A 28 0.12 -5.41 -0.61
C ARG A 28 0.89 -5.09 -1.91
N GLY A 29 2.22 -5.16 -1.86
CA GLY A 29 3.11 -4.97 -3.02
C GLY A 29 2.80 -5.90 -4.21
N HIS A 30 2.80 -5.35 -5.42
CA HIS A 30 2.43 -6.08 -6.63
C HIS A 30 3.53 -7.08 -7.05
N LEU A 31 4.80 -6.69 -6.98
CA LEU A 31 5.92 -7.59 -7.24
C LEU A 31 6.05 -8.63 -6.13
N GLY A 32 5.89 -8.21 -4.87
CA GLY A 32 5.87 -9.11 -3.71
C GLY A 32 4.85 -10.24 -3.86
N LYS A 33 3.61 -9.92 -4.27
CA LYS A 33 2.58 -10.93 -4.55
C LYS A 33 3.04 -11.98 -5.58
N ARG A 34 3.73 -11.55 -6.64
CA ARG A 34 4.26 -12.47 -7.67
C ARG A 34 5.39 -13.35 -7.13
N LEU A 35 6.24 -12.82 -6.25
CA LEU A 35 7.31 -13.59 -5.61
C LEU A 35 6.75 -14.65 -4.66
N ILE A 36 5.76 -14.29 -3.84
CA ILE A 36 5.09 -15.22 -2.93
C ILE A 36 4.56 -16.42 -3.72
N ALA A 37 3.79 -16.17 -4.79
CA ALA A 37 3.26 -17.24 -5.64
C ALA A 37 4.36 -18.07 -6.34
N LYS A 38 5.43 -17.43 -6.81
CA LYS A 38 6.53 -18.10 -7.52
C LYS A 38 7.33 -19.05 -6.62
N TYR A 39 7.53 -18.68 -5.36
CA TYR A 39 8.40 -19.38 -4.42
C TYR A 39 7.65 -20.05 -3.26
N ASN A 40 6.31 -20.05 -3.30
CA ASN A 40 5.44 -20.62 -2.27
C ASN A 40 5.75 -20.09 -0.85
N LEU A 41 6.00 -18.78 -0.74
CA LEU A 41 6.53 -18.18 0.49
C LEU A 41 5.51 -18.11 1.64
N ASP A 42 4.24 -18.36 1.35
CA ASP A 42 3.11 -18.31 2.28
C ASP A 42 2.48 -19.69 2.55
N GLN A 43 3.13 -20.78 2.15
CA GLN A 43 2.56 -22.13 2.19
C GLN A 43 2.14 -22.60 3.60
N ASP A 44 2.86 -22.14 4.63
CA ASP A 44 2.66 -22.49 6.03
C ASP A 44 2.18 -21.27 6.85
N ALA A 45 1.57 -20.28 6.17
CA ALA A 45 1.11 -19.04 6.78
C ALA A 45 -0.37 -18.78 6.49
N ASP A 46 -1.04 -18.10 7.42
CA ASP A 46 -2.40 -17.62 7.18
C ASP A 46 -2.42 -16.49 6.13
N PRO A 47 -3.53 -16.33 5.40
CA PRO A 47 -3.71 -15.21 4.48
C PRO A 47 -3.51 -13.86 5.17
N GLN A 48 -2.87 -12.93 4.46
CA GLN A 48 -2.66 -11.59 5.00
C GLN A 48 -3.97 -10.81 5.12
N HIS A 49 -4.17 -10.19 6.28
CA HIS A 49 -5.30 -9.32 6.58
C HIS A 49 -4.93 -7.85 6.34
N TYR A 50 -5.89 -7.06 5.84
CA TYR A 50 -5.67 -5.67 5.46
C TYR A 50 -6.79 -4.78 5.99
N GLY A 51 -6.44 -3.53 6.29
CA GLY A 51 -7.38 -2.44 6.50
C GLY A 51 -7.07 -1.29 5.55
N ILE A 52 -8.10 -0.55 5.15
CA ILE A 52 -7.91 0.70 4.40
C ILE A 52 -7.84 1.86 5.40
N GLY A 53 -6.74 2.61 5.35
CA GLY A 53 -6.57 3.84 6.12
C GLY A 53 -6.88 5.05 5.25
N ILE A 54 -7.75 5.93 5.71
CA ILE A 54 -8.04 7.22 5.08
C ILE A 54 -7.48 8.31 5.99
N LYS A 55 -6.79 9.29 5.42
CA LYS A 55 -6.17 10.39 6.16
C LYS A 55 -6.43 11.71 5.46
N GLU A 56 -6.74 12.71 6.26
CA GLU A 56 -6.80 14.11 5.87
C GLU A 56 -5.92 14.95 6.79
N LEU A 57 -5.43 16.08 6.28
CA LEU A 57 -4.72 17.09 7.06
C LEU A 57 -5.60 18.34 7.14
N TRP A 58 -5.71 18.90 8.33
CA TRP A 58 -6.57 20.04 8.63
C TRP A 58 -5.79 21.13 9.36
N GLU A 59 -6.07 22.39 9.03
CA GLU A 59 -5.71 23.53 9.86
C GLU A 59 -6.91 23.89 10.74
N ILE A 60 -6.69 24.09 12.03
CA ILE A 60 -7.74 24.36 13.01
C ILE A 60 -7.43 25.63 13.81
N ASP A 61 -8.45 26.19 14.46
CA ASP A 61 -8.29 27.26 15.43
C ASP A 61 -7.20 26.91 16.47
N PRO A 62 -6.14 27.73 16.62
CA PRO A 62 -5.07 27.49 17.59
C PRO A 62 -5.57 27.28 19.03
N ALA A 63 -6.68 27.91 19.43
CA ALA A 63 -7.26 27.74 20.76
C ALA A 63 -7.82 26.31 21.01
N LYS A 64 -8.14 25.57 19.94
CA LYS A 64 -8.60 24.17 20.01
C LYS A 64 -7.44 23.17 19.92
N HIS A 65 -6.27 23.60 19.45
CA HIS A 65 -5.10 22.74 19.30
C HIS A 65 -4.43 22.48 20.65
N LYS A 66 -4.12 21.21 20.91
CA LYS A 66 -3.35 20.75 22.08
C LYS A 66 -2.12 19.99 21.59
N PRO A 67 -0.93 20.61 21.56
CA PRO A 67 0.30 19.97 21.08
C PRO A 67 0.57 18.63 21.79
N GLY A 68 0.89 17.59 21.01
CA GLY A 68 1.18 16.25 21.51
C GLY A 68 -0.04 15.39 21.85
N LEU A 69 -1.27 15.92 21.74
CA LEU A 69 -2.48 15.13 21.92
C LEU A 69 -2.67 14.14 20.76
N VAL A 70 -2.86 12.87 21.10
CA VAL A 70 -3.24 11.81 20.15
C VAL A 70 -4.57 11.22 20.61
N MET A 71 -5.55 11.14 19.72
CA MET A 71 -6.86 10.58 20.00
C MET A 71 -7.16 9.40 19.08
N HIS A 72 -7.70 8.32 19.65
CA HIS A 72 -8.25 7.18 18.93
C HIS A 72 -9.70 6.98 19.37
N GLY A 73 -10.57 6.60 18.43
CA GLY A 73 -11.98 6.31 18.69
C GLY A 73 -12.42 5.03 17.98
N SER A 74 -13.42 4.36 18.53
CA SER A 74 -14.05 3.16 17.97
C SER A 74 -15.56 3.23 18.18
N GLY A 75 -16.34 2.59 17.33
CA GLY A 75 -17.80 2.60 17.36
C GLY A 75 -18.38 3.35 16.17
N TRP A 76 -19.49 4.06 16.36
CA TRP A 76 -20.20 4.78 15.30
C TRP A 76 -19.24 5.63 14.43
N PRO A 77 -19.34 5.63 13.08
CA PRO A 77 -20.42 5.07 12.26
C PRO A 77 -20.24 3.58 11.89
N LEU A 78 -19.28 2.88 12.51
CA LEU A 78 -19.16 1.43 12.32
C LEU A 78 -20.40 0.74 12.91
N ALA A 79 -21.03 -0.16 12.14
CA ALA A 79 -22.03 -1.08 12.68
C ALA A 79 -21.34 -2.13 13.57
N GLU A 80 -22.12 -2.88 14.37
CA GLU A 80 -21.60 -4.11 14.96
C GLU A 80 -20.95 -4.93 13.84
N THR A 81 -19.70 -5.31 14.08
CA THR A 81 -18.76 -5.91 13.13
C THR A 81 -19.44 -6.93 12.21
N GLY A 82 -19.20 -6.80 10.91
CA GLY A 82 -19.75 -7.70 9.88
C GLY A 82 -19.47 -9.17 10.11
#